data_AF-A0A151FB46-F1
#
_entry.id   AF-A0A151FB46-F1
#
_cell.length_a   1.000
_cell.length_b   1.000
_cell.length_c   1.000
_cell.angle_alpha   90.00
_cell.angle_beta   90.00
_cell.angle_gamma   90.00
#
_symmetry.space_group_name_H-M   'P 1'
#
loop_
_entity.id
_entity.type
_entity.pdbx_description
1 polymer ?
#
loop_
_entity_poly.entity_id
_entity_poly.type
_entity_poly.pdbx_seq_one_letter_code
_entity_poly.pdbx_strand_id
1 'polypeptide(L)'
;MNKEEYNKEEELDEKKTHFLERRKRIQRMYFLCLAMGIIFISIGLGQLLADILCDAEVTLRLLPQQLCLILLIYGVMMICAVAPMTRARLRSIEEEIQDNEFEIDLLRLKATPEESRAEKLLRMNQLQLRRYYDLNLSQNSWIFVVGIVCILLGVGIIGVTVYLLTSPGSAAFELEEKVVLGLLGAVGTILTDYVAAIYLKMHSTTSESLNTFHSKLVSTNTLFLANLIASRIDDDDKREDTLSKLAMSVLGRAE
;
A
#
# COMPACT_ATOMS: atom_id res chain seq x y z
N MET A 1 -28.49 -28.91 2.81
CA MET A 1 -27.04 -29.08 2.73
C MET A 1 -26.78 -30.51 2.33
N ASN A 2 -26.37 -30.70 1.09
CA ASN A 2 -26.11 -32.01 0.52
C ASN A 2 -24.76 -32.54 1.05
N LYS A 3 -24.52 -33.85 1.06
CA LYS A 3 -23.26 -34.44 1.57
C LYS A 3 -22.03 -33.90 0.84
N GLU A 4 -22.17 -33.55 -0.44
CA GLU A 4 -21.12 -32.90 -1.25
C GLU A 4 -20.82 -31.46 -0.81
N GLU A 5 -21.82 -30.66 -0.43
CA GLU A 5 -21.62 -29.27 0.02
C GLU A 5 -20.86 -29.24 1.35
N TYR A 6 -21.20 -30.15 2.27
CA TYR A 6 -20.50 -30.29 3.55
C TYR A 6 -19.03 -30.67 3.36
N ASN A 7 -18.75 -31.65 2.49
CA ASN A 7 -17.38 -32.09 2.21
C ASN A 7 -16.54 -30.99 1.54
N LYS A 8 -17.18 -30.15 0.71
CA LYS A 8 -16.54 -29.02 0.04
C LYS A 8 -16.25 -27.86 1.00
N GLU A 9 -17.14 -27.60 1.95
CA GLU A 9 -16.91 -26.61 3.02
C GLU A 9 -15.72 -27.00 3.89
N GLU A 10 -15.61 -28.27 4.29
CA GLU A 10 -14.50 -28.80 5.09
C GLU A 10 -13.15 -28.65 4.34
N GLU A 11 -13.12 -28.95 3.04
CA GLU A 11 -11.92 -28.77 2.20
C GLU A 11 -11.49 -27.28 2.09
N LEU A 12 -12.45 -26.36 1.99
CA LEU A 12 -12.17 -24.92 1.92
C LEU A 12 -11.66 -24.37 3.25
N ASP A 13 -12.21 -24.85 4.38
CA ASP A 13 -11.72 -24.48 5.71
C ASP A 13 -10.30 -25.01 5.95
N GLU A 14 -9.98 -26.24 5.55
CA GLU A 14 -8.60 -26.75 5.58
C GLU A 14 -7.65 -25.89 4.74
N LYS A 15 -8.02 -25.56 3.49
CA LYS A 15 -7.21 -24.65 2.64
C LYS A 15 -6.99 -23.29 3.30
N LYS A 16 -8.02 -22.73 3.93
CA LYS A 16 -7.93 -21.45 4.65
C LYS A 16 -6.91 -21.52 5.78
N THR A 17 -6.93 -22.57 6.61
CA THR A 17 -5.94 -22.73 7.68
C THR A 17 -4.51 -22.79 7.15
N HIS A 18 -4.29 -23.51 6.05
CA HIS A 18 -2.99 -23.57 5.37
C HIS A 18 -2.53 -22.19 4.84
N PHE A 19 -3.43 -21.40 4.26
CA PHE A 19 -3.11 -20.04 3.81
C PHE A 19 -2.79 -19.09 4.98
N LEU A 20 -3.49 -19.21 6.11
CA LEU A 20 -3.21 -18.43 7.32
C LEU A 20 -1.81 -18.74 7.89
N GLU A 21 -1.38 -20.01 7.84
CA GLU A 21 -0.03 -20.39 8.24
C GLU A 21 1.04 -19.85 7.28
N ARG A 22 0.82 -19.93 5.96
CA ARG A 22 1.69 -19.30 4.94
C ARG A 22 1.79 -17.78 5.15
N ARG A 23 0.66 -17.11 5.42
CA ARG A 23 0.59 -15.68 5.73
C ARG A 23 1.47 -15.33 6.93
N LYS A 24 1.34 -16.05 8.06
CA LYS A 24 2.18 -15.82 9.25
C LYS A 24 3.68 -16.01 8.96
N ARG A 25 4.05 -17.02 8.15
CA ARG A 25 5.45 -17.28 7.78
C ARG A 25 6.03 -16.12 6.95
N ILE A 26 5.30 -15.65 5.95
CA ILE A 26 5.73 -14.54 5.09
C ILE A 26 5.76 -13.22 5.86
N GLN A 27 4.78 -12.98 6.73
CA GLN A 27 4.76 -11.80 7.60
C GLN A 27 5.97 -11.79 8.54
N ARG A 28 6.33 -12.94 9.14
CA ARG A 28 7.53 -13.08 9.97
C ARG A 28 8.80 -12.80 9.17
N MET A 29 8.89 -13.32 7.94
CA MET A 29 10.04 -13.07 7.05
C MET A 29 10.15 -11.60 6.66
N TYR A 30 9.02 -10.93 6.39
CA TYR A 30 8.98 -9.48 6.12
C TYR A 30 9.50 -8.67 7.32
N PHE A 31 9.02 -8.94 8.53
CA PHE A 31 9.49 -8.26 9.74
C PHE A 31 10.98 -8.50 10.02
N LEU A 32 11.47 -9.73 9.80
CA LEU A 32 12.90 -10.05 9.93
C LEU A 32 13.75 -9.30 8.90
N CYS A 33 13.35 -9.25 7.63
CA CYS A 33 14.05 -8.51 6.58
C CYS A 33 14.11 -7.01 6.91
N LEU A 34 13.02 -6.44 7.41
CA LEU A 34 12.94 -5.02 7.77
C LEU A 34 13.83 -4.71 8.98
N ALA A 35 13.80 -5.55 10.01
CA ALA A 35 14.67 -5.42 11.18
C ALA A 35 16.15 -5.50 10.79
N MET A 36 16.53 -6.49 9.96
CA MET A 36 17.91 -6.62 9.45
C MET A 36 18.33 -5.42 8.61
N GLY A 37 17.45 -4.89 7.75
CA GLY A 37 17.72 -3.69 6.96
C GLY A 37 17.96 -2.46 7.83
N ILE A 38 17.14 -2.24 8.86
CA ILE A 38 17.30 -1.14 9.82
C ILE A 38 18.61 -1.29 10.60
N ILE A 39 18.94 -2.50 11.06
CA ILE A 39 20.20 -2.76 11.78
C ILE A 39 21.40 -2.39 10.91
N PHE A 40 21.45 -2.84 9.65
CA PHE A 40 22.55 -2.49 8.75
C PHE A 40 22.67 -0.99 8.47
N ILE A 41 21.54 -0.30 8.30
CA ILE A 41 21.52 1.16 8.12
C ILE A 41 21.99 1.87 9.40
N SER A 42 21.54 1.44 10.58
CA SER A 42 21.92 2.06 11.84
C SER A 42 23.41 1.91 12.15
N ILE A 43 24.01 0.75 11.83
CA ILE A 43 25.45 0.49 11.97
C ILE A 43 26.23 1.35 10.98
N GLY A 44 25.80 1.38 9.70
CA GLY A 44 26.46 2.17 8.66
C GLY A 44 26.39 3.67 8.90
N LEU A 45 25.20 4.19 9.22
CA LEU A 45 24.97 5.61 9.47
C LEU A 45 25.61 6.06 10.79
N GLY A 46 25.57 5.23 11.83
CA GLY A 46 26.16 5.54 13.13
C GLY A 46 27.69 5.68 13.07
N GLN A 47 28.36 4.85 12.27
CA GLN A 47 29.79 4.97 12.05
C GLN A 47 30.13 6.22 11.21
N LEU A 48 29.33 6.51 10.18
CA LEU A 48 29.54 7.69 9.33
C LEU A 48 29.31 9.01 10.08
N LEU A 49 28.32 9.07 10.98
CA LEU A 49 28.09 10.21 11.86
C LEU A 49 29.20 10.37 12.91
N ALA A 50 29.71 9.27 13.47
CA ALA A 50 30.78 9.32 14.46
C ALA A 50 32.09 9.85 13.87
N ASP A 51 32.41 9.50 12.62
CA ASP A 51 33.56 10.04 11.89
C ASP A 51 33.42 11.54 11.56
N ILE A 52 32.19 12.07 11.45
CA ILE A 52 31.92 13.49 11.12
C ILE A 52 31.83 14.38 12.38
N LEU A 53 31.22 13.89 13.46
CA LEU A 53 31.01 14.68 14.69
C LEU A 53 32.14 14.58 15.71
N CYS A 54 32.85 13.45 15.81
CA CYS A 54 33.95 13.27 16.76
C CYS A 54 35.29 13.31 16.03
N ASP A 55 35.84 14.52 15.91
CA ASP A 55 37.22 14.73 15.48
C ASP A 55 38.14 14.45 16.69
N ALA A 56 38.51 13.18 16.92
CA ALA A 56 39.70 12.77 17.71
C ALA A 56 39.70 11.26 18.00
N GLU A 57 40.57 10.52 17.30
CA GLU A 57 41.42 9.38 17.74
C GLU A 57 40.86 8.20 18.59
N VAL A 58 39.63 8.23 19.08
CA VAL A 58 39.05 7.26 20.04
C VAL A 58 37.71 6.69 19.55
N THR A 59 37.42 6.76 18.25
CA THR A 59 36.38 5.93 17.65
C THR A 59 36.99 4.55 17.38
N LEU A 60 36.53 3.53 18.10
CA LEU A 60 36.84 2.13 17.85
C LEU A 60 36.37 1.78 16.42
N ARG A 61 37.25 1.96 15.42
CA ARG A 61 37.04 1.57 14.02
C ARG A 61 36.89 0.06 13.95
N LEU A 62 35.69 -0.43 14.20
CA LEU A 62 35.33 -1.85 14.16
C LEU A 62 35.34 -2.41 12.72
N LEU A 63 35.14 -1.55 11.71
CA LEU A 63 35.06 -1.94 10.30
C LEU A 63 35.80 -0.91 9.41
N PRO A 64 36.48 -1.34 8.33
CA PRO A 64 37.04 -0.41 7.35
C PRO A 64 35.93 0.34 6.60
N GLN A 65 36.21 1.58 6.19
CA GLN A 65 35.24 2.50 5.55
C GLN A 65 34.53 1.89 4.32
N GLN A 66 35.22 1.01 3.59
CA GLN A 66 34.64 0.29 2.43
C GLN A 66 33.54 -0.69 2.84
N LEU A 67 33.67 -1.37 3.98
CA LEU A 67 32.66 -2.30 4.51
C LEU A 67 31.40 -1.56 4.99
N CYS A 68 31.57 -0.35 5.52
CA CYS A 68 30.47 0.50 5.96
C CYS A 68 29.54 0.88 4.79
N LEU A 69 30.12 1.28 3.65
CA LEU A 69 29.37 1.57 2.43
C LEU A 69 28.64 0.34 1.88
N ILE A 70 29.29 -0.83 1.90
CA ILE A 70 28.66 -2.09 1.46
C ILE A 70 27.45 -2.43 2.33
N LEU A 71 27.54 -2.28 3.65
CA LEU A 71 26.42 -2.53 4.58
C LEU A 71 25.25 -1.58 4.36
N LEU A 72 25.53 -0.30 4.08
CA LEU A 72 24.50 0.71 3.81
C LEU A 72 23.76 0.40 2.51
N ILE A 73 24.49 0.04 1.45
CA ILE A 73 23.91 -0.39 0.17
C ILE A 73 23.07 -1.66 0.35
N TYR A 74 23.54 -2.65 1.11
CA TYR A 74 22.81 -3.89 1.38
C TYR A 74 21.54 -3.65 2.20
N GLY A 75 21.60 -2.76 3.19
CA GLY A 75 20.45 -2.34 4.00
C GLY A 75 19.38 -1.64 3.15
N VAL A 76 19.79 -0.72 2.27
CA VAL A 76 18.88 -0.05 1.32
C VAL A 76 18.30 -1.05 0.32
N MET A 77 19.10 -1.98 -0.22
CA MET A 77 18.62 -3.02 -1.14
C MET A 77 17.57 -3.93 -0.48
N MET A 78 17.77 -4.32 0.78
CA MET A 78 16.83 -5.15 1.53
C MET A 78 15.48 -4.44 1.74
N ILE A 79 15.50 -3.15 2.06
CA ILE A 79 14.27 -2.37 2.28
C ILE A 79 13.58 -2.02 0.95
N CYS A 80 14.34 -1.61 -0.07
CA CYS A 80 13.76 -1.14 -1.33
C CYS A 80 13.38 -2.26 -2.31
N ALA A 81 14.04 -3.43 -2.28
CA ALA A 81 13.75 -4.52 -3.22
C ALA A 81 13.00 -5.68 -2.56
N VAL A 82 13.45 -6.16 -1.39
CA VAL A 82 12.90 -7.37 -0.77
C VAL A 82 11.60 -7.09 0.00
N ALA A 83 11.49 -5.94 0.68
CA ALA A 83 10.28 -5.56 1.39
C ALA A 83 9.03 -5.39 0.49
N PRO A 84 9.08 -4.71 -0.67
CA PRO A 84 7.92 -4.64 -1.56
C PRO A 84 7.59 -5.99 -2.20
N MET A 85 8.58 -6.81 -2.54
CA MET A 85 8.35 -8.14 -3.11
C MET A 85 7.63 -9.08 -2.13
N THR A 86 8.03 -9.05 -0.85
CA THR A 86 7.37 -9.84 0.20
C THR A 86 5.99 -9.32 0.55
N ARG A 87 5.76 -7.99 0.51
CA ARG A 87 4.42 -7.40 0.61
C ARG A 87 3.51 -7.83 -0.54
N ALA A 88 4.01 -7.86 -1.77
CA ALA A 88 3.23 -8.32 -2.92
C ALA A 88 2.80 -9.79 -2.76
N ARG A 89 3.69 -10.66 -2.26
CA ARG A 89 3.36 -12.05 -1.93
C ARG A 89 2.36 -12.20 -0.79
N LEU A 90 2.44 -11.33 0.22
CA LEU A 90 1.48 -11.34 1.32
C LEU A 90 0.08 -11.00 0.82
N ARG A 91 0.01 -10.02 -0.09
CA ARG A 91 -1.24 -9.57 -0.70
C ARG A 91 -1.92 -10.66 -1.52
N SER A 92 -1.18 -11.40 -2.35
CA SER A 92 -1.79 -12.48 -3.13
C SER A 92 -2.43 -13.56 -2.25
N ILE A 93 -1.82 -13.85 -1.09
CA ILE A 93 -2.37 -14.80 -0.12
C ILE A 93 -3.62 -14.24 0.58
N GLU A 94 -3.65 -12.94 0.87
CA GLU A 94 -4.87 -12.32 1.43
C GLU A 94 -6.03 -12.38 0.42
N GLU A 95 -5.74 -12.17 -0.87
CA GLU A 95 -6.72 -12.30 -1.95
C GLU A 95 -7.26 -13.74 -2.03
N GLU A 96 -6.39 -14.75 -1.98
CA GLU A 96 -6.78 -16.17 -1.93
C GLU A 96 -7.61 -16.52 -0.69
N ILE A 97 -7.29 -15.96 0.49
CA ILE A 97 -8.08 -16.17 1.71
C ILE A 97 -9.49 -15.59 1.56
N GLN A 98 -9.60 -14.37 1.04
CA GLN A 98 -10.90 -13.72 0.81
C GLN A 98 -11.77 -14.48 -0.21
N ASP A 99 -11.16 -14.99 -1.29
CA ASP A 99 -11.90 -15.75 -2.30
C ASP A 99 -12.45 -17.07 -1.72
N ASN A 100 -11.68 -17.76 -0.88
CA ASN A 100 -12.15 -18.95 -0.17
C ASN A 100 -13.24 -18.64 0.87
N GLU A 101 -13.10 -17.55 1.65
CA GLU A 101 -14.15 -17.11 2.58
C GLU A 101 -15.46 -16.81 1.85
N PHE A 102 -15.38 -16.20 0.67
CA PHE A 102 -16.54 -15.95 -0.17
C PHE A 102 -17.18 -17.23 -0.68
N GLU A 103 -16.40 -18.22 -1.12
CA GLU A 103 -16.94 -19.51 -1.56
C GLU A 103 -17.64 -20.27 -0.41
N ILE A 104 -17.08 -20.23 0.80
CA ILE A 104 -17.70 -20.78 2.01
C ILE A 104 -19.03 -20.07 2.32
N ASP A 105 -19.04 -18.74 2.27
CA ASP A 105 -20.25 -17.95 2.50
C ASP A 105 -21.36 -18.27 1.48
N LEU A 106 -20.99 -18.51 0.21
CA LEU A 106 -21.93 -18.93 -0.82
C LEU A 106 -22.57 -20.30 -0.53
N LEU A 107 -21.79 -21.24 -0.02
CA LEU A 107 -22.27 -22.58 0.32
C LEU A 107 -23.22 -22.55 1.54
N ARG A 108 -23.09 -21.56 2.42
CA ARG A 108 -23.93 -21.39 3.61
C ARG A 108 -25.29 -20.75 3.35
N LEU A 109 -25.50 -20.12 2.19
CA LEU A 109 -26.78 -19.48 1.86
C LEU A 109 -27.87 -20.51 1.52
N LYS A 110 -28.98 -20.47 2.27
CA LYS A 110 -30.18 -21.32 2.09
C LYS A 110 -31.33 -20.64 1.32
N ALA A 111 -31.05 -19.57 0.57
CA ALA A 111 -32.08 -18.74 -0.07
C ALA A 111 -32.63 -19.38 -1.36
N THR A 112 -33.84 -18.96 -1.77
CA THR A 112 -34.46 -19.33 -3.05
C THR A 112 -33.51 -19.00 -4.23
N PRO A 113 -33.57 -19.69 -5.37
CA PRO A 113 -32.59 -19.53 -6.45
C PRO A 113 -32.47 -18.08 -6.97
N GLU A 114 -33.54 -17.27 -6.90
CA GLU A 114 -33.52 -15.86 -7.31
C GLU A 114 -32.94 -14.92 -6.24
N GLU A 115 -33.38 -15.04 -4.98
CA GLU A 115 -32.83 -14.26 -3.86
C GLU A 115 -31.35 -14.57 -3.63
N SER A 116 -30.97 -15.85 -3.72
CA SER A 116 -29.59 -16.31 -3.61
C SER A 116 -28.70 -15.69 -4.68
N ARG A 117 -29.22 -15.57 -5.91
CA ARG A 117 -28.49 -14.93 -7.02
C ARG A 117 -28.33 -13.42 -6.80
N ALA A 118 -29.37 -12.73 -6.35
CA ALA A 118 -29.31 -11.29 -6.08
C ALA A 118 -28.37 -10.97 -4.90
N GLU A 119 -28.42 -11.76 -3.82
CA GLU A 119 -27.54 -11.61 -2.66
C GLU A 119 -26.08 -11.92 -3.02
N LYS A 120 -25.83 -12.95 -3.83
CA LYS A 120 -24.50 -13.28 -4.37
C LYS A 120 -23.91 -12.12 -5.17
N LEU A 121 -24.72 -11.50 -6.02
CA LEU A 121 -24.30 -10.36 -6.84
C LEU A 121 -23.90 -9.16 -5.96
N LEU A 122 -24.70 -8.87 -4.92
CA LEU A 122 -24.45 -7.82 -3.95
C LEU A 122 -23.15 -8.05 -3.17
N ARG A 123 -22.96 -9.25 -2.59
CA ARG A 123 -21.74 -9.58 -1.83
C ARG A 123 -20.49 -9.58 -2.70
N MET A 124 -20.58 -10.11 -3.92
CA MET A 124 -19.46 -10.11 -4.87
C MET A 124 -19.03 -8.68 -5.23
N ASN A 125 -20.00 -7.79 -5.48
CA ASN A 125 -19.73 -6.39 -5.71
C ASN A 125 -19.02 -5.77 -4.49
N GLN A 126 -19.57 -5.93 -3.28
CA GLN A 126 -18.99 -5.41 -2.04
C GLN A 126 -17.57 -5.92 -1.74
N LEU A 127 -17.24 -7.15 -2.13
CA LEU A 127 -15.90 -7.71 -1.95
C LEU A 127 -14.89 -7.15 -2.96
N GLN A 128 -15.27 -7.06 -4.24
CA GLN A 128 -14.46 -6.40 -5.27
C GLN A 128 -14.23 -4.93 -4.91
N LEU A 129 -15.25 -4.27 -4.39
CA LEU A 129 -15.21 -2.93 -3.81
C LEU A 129 -14.11 -2.79 -2.77
N ARG A 130 -14.19 -3.61 -1.73
CA ARG A 130 -13.27 -3.58 -0.60
C ARG A 130 -11.84 -3.81 -1.07
N ARG A 131 -11.63 -4.77 -1.98
CA ARG A 131 -10.32 -5.06 -2.57
C ARG A 131 -9.74 -3.87 -3.35
N TYR A 132 -10.53 -3.21 -4.19
CA TYR A 132 -10.08 -2.04 -4.95
C TYR A 132 -9.85 -0.80 -4.06
N TYR A 133 -10.68 -0.61 -3.05
CA TYR A 133 -10.54 0.49 -2.10
C TYR A 133 -9.31 0.30 -1.21
N ASP A 134 -9.14 -0.89 -0.63
CA ASP A 134 -7.97 -1.25 0.18
C ASP A 134 -6.69 -1.15 -0.64
N LEU A 135 -6.73 -1.52 -1.93
CA LEU A 135 -5.61 -1.35 -2.85
C LEU A 135 -5.24 0.13 -3.05
N ASN A 136 -6.19 0.96 -3.46
CA ASN A 136 -5.93 2.38 -3.70
C ASN A 136 -5.47 3.09 -2.43
N LEU A 137 -6.10 2.77 -1.29
CA LEU A 137 -5.78 3.40 0.00
C LEU A 137 -4.42 2.96 0.53
N SER A 138 -4.05 1.68 0.36
CA SER A 138 -2.72 1.16 0.69
C SER A 138 -1.62 1.76 -0.20
N GLN A 139 -1.88 1.87 -1.50
CA GLN A 139 -0.96 2.52 -2.44
C GLN A 139 -0.77 4.01 -2.12
N ASN A 140 -1.86 4.72 -1.80
CA ASN A 140 -1.78 6.15 -1.49
C ASN A 140 -1.11 6.43 -0.13
N SER A 141 -1.33 5.58 0.88
CA SER A 141 -0.69 5.70 2.20
C SER A 141 0.82 5.51 2.14
N TRP A 142 1.32 4.58 1.32
CA TRP A 142 2.77 4.38 1.14
C TRP A 142 3.46 5.59 0.52
N ILE A 143 2.82 6.17 -0.50
CA ILE A 143 3.29 7.36 -1.22
C ILE A 143 3.40 8.54 -0.23
N PHE A 144 2.41 8.72 0.65
CA PHE A 144 2.42 9.73 1.71
C PHE A 144 3.59 9.58 2.69
N VAL A 145 3.86 8.36 3.17
CA VAL A 145 5.00 8.09 4.07
C VAL A 145 6.34 8.37 3.40
N VAL A 146 6.49 7.98 2.13
CA VAL A 146 7.69 8.29 1.34
C VAL A 146 7.89 9.80 1.20
N GLY A 147 6.81 10.56 1.00
CA GLY A 147 6.84 12.02 0.98
C GLY A 147 7.38 12.63 2.27
N ILE A 148 6.91 12.17 3.44
CA ILE A 148 7.39 12.64 4.75
C ILE A 148 8.88 12.34 4.94
N VAL A 149 9.34 11.14 4.60
CA VAL A 149 10.76 10.77 4.70
C VAL A 149 11.63 11.63 3.78
N CYS A 150 11.16 11.91 2.57
CA CYS A 150 11.87 12.76 1.61
C CYS A 150 12.02 14.20 2.13
N ILE A 151 10.98 14.77 2.75
CA ILE A 151 11.04 16.10 3.38
C ILE A 151 12.08 16.12 4.50
N LEU A 152 12.06 15.12 5.39
CA LEU A 152 13.02 15.02 6.49
C LEU A 152 14.46 14.88 5.99
N LEU A 153 14.70 14.07 4.96
CA LEU A 153 16.02 13.95 4.33
C LEU A 153 16.46 15.25 3.67
N GLY A 154 15.57 15.94 2.95
CA GLY A 154 15.85 17.23 2.31
C GLY A 154 16.28 18.29 3.34
N VAL A 155 15.52 18.44 4.43
CA VAL A 155 15.88 19.34 5.54
C VAL A 155 17.19 18.92 6.21
N GLY A 156 17.42 17.61 6.37
CA GLY A 156 18.66 17.07 6.93
C GLY A 156 19.90 17.43 6.08
N ILE A 157 19.81 17.29 4.76
CA ILE A 157 20.90 17.65 3.82
C ILE A 157 21.18 19.15 3.88
N ILE A 158 20.14 19.99 3.93
CA ILE A 158 20.30 21.45 4.09
C ILE A 158 20.98 21.77 5.42
N GLY A 159 20.58 21.11 6.51
CA GLY A 159 21.21 21.29 7.83
C GLY A 159 22.68 20.90 7.84
N VAL A 160 23.03 19.76 7.25
CA VAL A 160 24.42 19.28 7.14
C VAL A 160 25.27 20.21 6.27
N THR A 161 24.75 20.66 5.13
CA THR A 161 25.48 21.58 4.23
C THR A 161 25.74 22.94 4.89
N VAL A 162 24.76 23.51 5.60
CA VAL A 162 24.95 24.75 6.37
C VAL A 162 25.97 24.54 7.49
N TYR A 163 25.90 23.42 8.22
CA TYR A 163 26.83 23.08 9.31
C TYR A 163 28.28 22.93 8.82
N LEU A 164 28.49 22.23 7.69
CA LEU A 164 29.81 22.09 7.07
C LEU A 164 30.37 23.43 6.58
N LEU A 165 29.50 24.36 6.15
CA LEU A 165 29.93 25.69 5.70
C LEU A 165 30.27 26.65 6.86
N THR A 166 29.65 26.46 8.04
CA THR A 166 29.82 27.34 9.22
C THR A 166 30.77 26.79 10.30
N SER A 167 31.10 25.49 10.27
CA SER A 167 32.01 24.90 11.25
C SER A 167 33.47 25.36 11.07
N PRO A 168 34.21 25.64 12.15
CA PRO A 168 35.59 26.16 12.09
C PRO A 168 36.64 25.18 11.53
N GLY A 169 36.30 23.88 11.39
CA GLY A 169 37.15 22.88 10.71
C GLY A 169 37.08 22.94 9.17
N SER A 170 36.24 23.80 8.59
CA SER A 170 36.03 23.97 7.14
C SER A 170 37.09 24.82 6.43
N ALA A 171 38.26 25.01 7.06
CA ALA A 171 39.42 25.65 6.43
C ALA A 171 40.04 24.82 5.29
N ALA A 172 39.57 23.59 5.08
CA ALA A 172 40.03 22.70 4.02
C ALA A 172 39.34 22.89 2.66
N PHE A 173 38.22 23.64 2.59
CA PHE A 173 37.47 23.84 1.35
C PHE A 173 37.88 25.16 0.68
N GLU A 174 38.44 25.08 -0.53
CA GLU A 174 38.79 26.27 -1.33
C GLU A 174 37.52 27.03 -1.80
N LEU A 175 37.67 28.31 -2.16
CA LEU A 175 36.60 29.17 -2.67
C LEU A 175 35.87 28.54 -3.87
N GLU A 176 36.60 27.81 -4.72
CA GLU A 176 36.03 27.11 -5.88
C GLU A 176 35.07 25.98 -5.47
N GLU A 177 35.41 25.20 -4.46
CA GLU A 177 34.60 24.08 -4.01
C GLU A 177 33.29 24.56 -3.34
N LYS A 178 33.33 25.71 -2.64
CA LYS A 178 32.13 26.36 -2.08
C LYS A 178 31.19 26.88 -3.17
N VAL A 179 31.73 27.43 -4.27
CA VAL A 179 30.93 27.88 -5.43
C VAL A 179 30.30 26.70 -6.15
N VAL A 180 31.04 25.61 -6.37
CA VAL A 180 30.51 24.38 -6.96
C VAL A 180 29.40 23.79 -6.09
N LEU A 181 29.59 23.73 -4.76
CA LEU A 181 28.58 23.25 -3.83
C LEU A 181 27.30 24.11 -3.87
N GLY A 182 27.45 25.43 -3.94
CA GLY A 182 26.32 26.37 -4.06
C GLY A 182 25.55 26.20 -5.37
N LEU A 183 26.24 26.05 -6.50
CA LEU A 183 25.62 25.79 -7.80
C LEU A 183 24.91 24.43 -7.83
N LEU A 184 25.54 23.39 -7.28
CA LEU A 184 24.95 22.06 -7.21
C LEU A 184 23.69 22.05 -6.32
N GLY A 185 23.74 22.78 -5.20
CA GLY A 185 22.58 23.00 -4.33
C GLY A 185 21.44 23.73 -5.05
N ALA A 186 21.74 24.82 -5.76
CA ALA A 186 20.74 25.58 -6.51
C ALA A 186 20.06 24.73 -7.59
N VAL A 187 20.83 23.99 -8.39
CA VAL A 187 20.31 23.07 -9.41
C VAL A 187 19.49 21.95 -8.78
N GLY A 188 19.98 21.35 -7.69
CA GLY A 188 19.26 20.30 -6.95
C GLY A 188 17.91 20.76 -6.40
N THR A 189 17.83 22.02 -5.94
CA THR A 189 16.59 22.60 -5.41
C THR A 189 15.55 22.78 -6.51
N ILE A 190 15.95 23.29 -7.68
CA ILE A 190 15.05 23.45 -8.84
C ILE A 190 14.52 22.10 -9.33
N LEU A 191 15.39 21.08 -9.44
CA LEU A 191 14.98 19.73 -9.83
C LEU A 191 14.01 19.11 -8.81
N THR A 192 14.25 19.32 -7.52
CA THR A 192 13.41 18.80 -6.45
C THR A 192 12.02 19.44 -6.46
N ASP A 193 11.94 20.75 -6.72
CA ASP A 193 10.67 21.47 -6.83
C ASP A 193 9.81 20.95 -8.00
N TYR A 194 10.44 20.65 -9.14
CA TYR A 194 9.74 20.04 -10.28
C TYR A 194 9.18 18.65 -9.96
N VAL A 195 9.97 17.80 -9.29
CA VAL A 195 9.52 16.46 -8.86
C VAL A 195 8.36 16.57 -7.87
N ALA A 196 8.43 17.54 -6.94
CA ALA A 196 7.35 17.81 -5.99
C ALA A 196 6.04 18.21 -6.70
N ALA A 197 6.12 19.07 -7.72
CA ALA A 197 4.95 19.46 -8.51
C ALA A 197 4.29 18.27 -9.23
N ILE A 198 5.08 17.38 -9.85
CA ILE A 198 4.58 16.15 -10.47
C ILE A 198 3.90 15.27 -9.43
N TYR A 199 4.53 15.08 -8.27
CA TYR A 199 4.01 14.27 -7.18
C TYR A 199 2.66 14.80 -6.68
N LEU A 200 2.55 16.10 -6.42
CA LEU A 200 1.30 16.73 -5.97
C LEU A 200 0.18 16.56 -7.00
N LYS A 201 0.50 16.73 -8.29
CA LYS A 201 -0.45 16.50 -9.37
C LYS A 201 -0.92 15.04 -9.41
N MET A 202 0.01 14.09 -9.32
CA MET A 202 -0.31 12.66 -9.29
C MET A 202 -1.23 12.33 -8.11
N HIS A 203 -0.90 12.82 -6.91
CA HIS A 203 -1.69 12.60 -5.71
C HIS A 203 -3.11 13.17 -5.83
N SER A 204 -3.26 14.37 -6.40
CA SER A 204 -4.56 14.98 -6.67
C SER A 204 -5.39 14.14 -7.66
N THR A 205 -4.80 13.71 -8.77
CA THR A 205 -5.48 12.90 -9.79
C THR A 205 -5.89 11.51 -9.25
N THR A 206 -5.04 10.88 -8.43
CA THR A 206 -5.37 9.62 -7.75
C THR A 206 -6.54 9.82 -6.77
N SER A 207 -6.54 10.91 -5.99
CA SER A 207 -7.61 11.19 -5.03
C SER A 207 -8.95 11.47 -5.73
N GLU A 208 -8.93 12.20 -6.84
CA GLU A 208 -10.12 12.46 -7.66
C GLU A 208 -10.67 11.17 -8.28
N SER A 209 -9.79 10.32 -8.79
CA SER A 209 -10.16 9.01 -9.36
C SER A 209 -10.78 8.11 -8.29
N LEU A 210 -10.25 8.11 -7.06
CA LEU A 210 -10.80 7.37 -5.93
C LEU A 210 -12.18 7.87 -5.55
N ASN A 211 -12.39 9.19 -5.53
CA ASN A 211 -13.69 9.78 -5.20
C ASN A 211 -14.75 9.46 -6.28
N THR A 212 -14.39 9.57 -7.55
CA THR A 212 -15.25 9.19 -8.68
C THR A 212 -15.58 7.71 -8.68
N PHE A 213 -14.60 6.87 -8.32
CA PHE A 213 -14.85 5.44 -8.15
C PHE A 213 -15.84 5.20 -7.00
N HIS A 214 -15.62 5.82 -5.83
CA HIS A 214 -16.52 5.71 -4.68
C HIS A 214 -17.96 6.12 -5.01
N SER A 215 -18.18 7.19 -5.78
CA SER A 215 -19.54 7.60 -6.18
C SER A 215 -20.22 6.59 -7.11
N LYS A 216 -19.51 6.08 -8.13
CA LYS A 216 -20.00 4.98 -9.00
C LYS A 216 -20.29 3.70 -8.20
N LEU A 217 -19.50 3.49 -7.16
CA LEU A 217 -19.61 2.37 -6.22
C LEU A 217 -20.91 2.38 -5.45
N VAL A 218 -21.19 3.51 -4.79
CA VAL A 218 -22.40 3.70 -4.00
C VAL A 218 -23.62 3.50 -4.91
N SER A 219 -23.59 4.08 -6.12
CA SER A 219 -24.65 3.89 -7.11
C SER A 219 -24.87 2.42 -7.49
N THR A 220 -23.79 1.65 -7.70
CA THR A 220 -23.89 0.23 -8.11
C THR A 220 -24.35 -0.66 -6.96
N ASN A 221 -23.86 -0.41 -5.75
CA ASN A 221 -24.28 -1.14 -4.54
C ASN A 221 -25.76 -0.86 -4.22
N THR A 222 -26.22 0.38 -4.37
CA THR A 222 -27.65 0.73 -4.24
C THR A 222 -28.50 0.00 -5.27
N LEU A 223 -28.02 -0.16 -6.50
CA LEU A 223 -28.71 -0.92 -7.55
C LEU A 223 -28.84 -2.42 -7.20
N PHE A 224 -27.75 -3.04 -6.72
CA PHE A 224 -27.82 -4.45 -6.29
C PHE A 224 -28.67 -4.65 -5.04
N LEU A 225 -28.66 -3.70 -4.11
CA LEU A 225 -29.53 -3.71 -2.95
C LEU A 225 -31.00 -3.59 -3.37
N ALA A 226 -31.31 -2.71 -4.31
CA ALA A 226 -32.66 -2.55 -4.83
C ALA A 226 -33.13 -3.81 -5.58
N ASN A 227 -32.24 -4.46 -6.34
CA ASN A 227 -32.53 -5.76 -6.97
C ASN A 227 -32.77 -6.87 -5.93
N LEU A 228 -32.00 -6.90 -4.84
CA LEU A 228 -32.22 -7.83 -3.73
C LEU A 228 -33.58 -7.60 -3.06
N ILE A 229 -33.93 -6.34 -2.76
CA ILE A 229 -35.22 -5.99 -2.18
C ILE A 229 -36.36 -6.39 -3.12
N ALA A 230 -36.22 -6.13 -4.43
CA ALA A 230 -37.20 -6.56 -5.42
C ALA A 230 -37.33 -8.09 -5.48
N SER A 231 -36.22 -8.83 -5.38
CA SER A 231 -36.23 -10.30 -5.39
C SER A 231 -36.91 -10.93 -4.16
N ARG A 232 -37.06 -10.18 -3.07
CA ARG A 232 -37.75 -10.61 -1.84
C ARG A 232 -39.26 -10.33 -1.83
N ILE A 233 -39.81 -9.81 -2.93
CA ILE A 233 -41.26 -9.58 -3.06
C ILE A 233 -41.93 -10.92 -3.38
N ASP A 234 -42.77 -11.40 -2.46
CA ASP A 234 -43.50 -12.68 -2.60
C ASP A 234 -44.47 -12.72 -3.79
N ASP A 235 -45.00 -11.56 -4.18
CA ASP A 235 -45.98 -11.39 -5.27
C ASP A 235 -45.24 -11.21 -6.62
N ASP A 236 -45.37 -12.20 -7.51
CA ASP A 236 -44.67 -12.27 -8.80
C ASP A 236 -44.96 -11.06 -9.71
N ASP A 237 -46.23 -10.63 -9.79
CA ASP A 237 -46.64 -9.50 -10.63
C ASP A 237 -46.04 -8.18 -10.12
N LYS A 238 -46.01 -8.00 -8.78
CA LYS A 238 -45.39 -6.82 -8.16
C LYS A 238 -43.86 -6.87 -8.25
N ARG A 239 -43.25 -8.06 -8.22
CA ARG A 239 -41.81 -8.25 -8.38
C ARG A 239 -41.36 -7.83 -9.77
N GLU A 240 -42.02 -8.28 -10.83
CA GLU A 240 -41.70 -7.89 -12.21
C GLU A 240 -41.94 -6.40 -12.46
N ASP A 241 -43.04 -5.83 -11.98
CA ASP A 241 -43.30 -4.38 -12.08
C ASP A 241 -42.21 -3.56 -11.38
N THR A 242 -41.76 -4.00 -10.20
CA THR A 242 -40.68 -3.34 -9.45
C THR A 242 -39.34 -3.44 -10.17
N LEU A 243 -39.00 -4.60 -10.73
CA LEU A 243 -37.78 -4.79 -11.53
C LEU A 243 -37.81 -3.95 -12.83
N SER A 244 -38.97 -3.85 -13.47
CA SER A 244 -39.18 -3.00 -14.66
C SER A 244 -38.97 -1.52 -14.33
N LYS A 245 -39.56 -1.03 -13.24
CA LYS A 245 -39.34 0.33 -12.73
C LYS A 245 -37.89 0.61 -12.37
N LEU A 246 -37.21 -0.35 -11.73
CA LEU A 246 -35.78 -0.29 -11.46
C LEU A 246 -34.97 -0.17 -12.76
N ALA A 247 -35.22 -1.02 -13.75
CA ALA A 247 -34.54 -0.98 -15.03
C ALA A 247 -34.75 0.36 -15.76
N MET A 248 -35.97 0.90 -15.72
CA MET A 248 -36.28 2.22 -16.28
C MET A 248 -35.55 3.35 -15.55
N SER A 249 -35.45 3.30 -14.22
CA SER A 249 -34.70 4.29 -13.43
C SER A 249 -33.20 4.28 -13.72
N VAL A 250 -32.61 3.11 -13.93
CA VAL A 250 -31.18 2.93 -14.21
C VAL A 250 -30.81 3.40 -15.61
N LEU A 251 -31.70 3.18 -16.59
CA LEU A 251 -31.53 3.66 -17.97
C LEU A 251 -31.73 5.19 -18.11
N GLY A 252 -31.99 5.90 -17.01
CA GLY A 252 -32.32 7.33 -17.04
C GLY A 252 -33.64 7.61 -17.76
N ARG A 253 -34.53 6.61 -17.83
CA ARG A 253 -35.87 6.68 -18.45
C ARG A 253 -36.98 6.80 -17.41
N ALA A 254 -36.65 7.11 -16.17
CA ALA A 254 -37.63 7.52 -15.16
C ALA A 254 -37.96 9.00 -15.33
N GLU A 255 -38.56 9.31 -16.49
CA GLU A 255 -39.49 10.39 -16.85
C GLU A 255 -39.66 10.38 -18.37
#